data_AF-A0A1R1D9W1-F1
#
_entry.id   AF-A0A1R1D9W1-F1
#
_cell.length_a   1.000
_cell.length_b   1.000
_cell.length_c   1.000
_cell.angle_alpha   90.00
_cell.angle_beta   90.00
_cell.angle_gamma   90.00
#
_symmetry.space_group_name_H-M   'P 1'
#
loop_
_entity.id
_entity.type
_entity.pdbx_description
1 polymer ?
#
loop_
_entity_poly.entity_id
_entity_poly.type
_entity_poly.pdbx_seq_one_letter_code
_entity_poly.pdbx_strand_id
1 'polypeptide(L)'
;MKRMEPQKFQMIKDSMDRIAAIFHGDTVRGLVAHAEAIELELKISKEDEADTVRKFGQLAKDNDRLIDNVAQLASELNETREAKKVSLPREVAEVVESLVIDGRDIDYIVWHMTAYGDRHCYSDRVNIIREYAFENGWTLISALVNGYTVEEPPSTEDKIVTSLTQALEDMRVESPVPVERLAKVLTHAIREVLAEDRQEE
;
A
#
# COMPACT_ATOMS: atom_id res chain seq x y z
N MET A 1 9.07 -3.92 49.48
CA MET A 1 8.54 -3.62 50.83
C MET A 1 7.19 -4.32 50.99
N LYS A 2 6.98 -5.11 52.05
CA LYS A 2 5.67 -5.72 52.32
C LYS A 2 4.71 -4.66 52.85
N ARG A 3 3.50 -4.55 52.29
CA ARG A 3 2.43 -3.69 52.82
C ARG A 3 2.00 -4.20 54.21
N MET A 4 1.74 -3.27 55.11
CA MET A 4 1.18 -3.57 56.43
C MET A 4 -0.30 -3.95 56.26
N GLU A 5 -0.72 -5.01 56.94
CA GLU A 5 -2.12 -5.44 56.94
C GLU A 5 -3.03 -4.36 57.55
N PRO A 6 -4.22 -4.07 56.97
CA PRO A 6 -5.12 -3.02 57.46
C PRO A 6 -5.45 -3.15 58.95
N GLN A 7 -5.59 -4.38 59.44
CA GLN A 7 -5.85 -4.66 60.86
C GLN A 7 -4.69 -4.23 61.77
N LYS A 8 -3.44 -4.41 61.32
CA LYS A 8 -2.25 -4.00 62.09
C LYS A 8 -2.12 -2.49 62.13
N PHE A 9 -2.47 -1.82 61.03
CA PHE A 9 -2.51 -0.36 60.99
C PHE A 9 -3.57 0.20 61.95
N GLN A 10 -4.78 -0.38 61.95
CA GLN A 10 -5.83 0.02 62.90
C GLN A 10 -5.41 -0.20 64.35
N MET A 11 -4.76 -1.33 64.67
CA MET A 11 -4.24 -1.58 66.02
C MET A 11 -3.17 -0.56 66.45
N ILE A 12 -2.30 -0.14 65.52
CA ILE A 12 -1.29 0.90 65.79
C ILE A 12 -1.98 2.24 66.02
N LYS A 13 -2.96 2.60 65.20
CA LYS A 13 -3.77 3.82 65.35
C LYS A 13 -4.44 3.89 66.73
N ASP A 14 -5.17 2.84 67.09
CA ASP A 14 -5.86 2.75 68.39
C ASP A 14 -4.89 2.80 69.58
N SER A 15 -3.64 2.36 69.39
CA SER A 15 -2.59 2.42 70.41
C SER A 15 -1.97 3.83 70.49
N MET A 16 -1.76 4.49 69.35
CA MET A 16 -1.24 5.85 69.29
C MET A 16 -2.24 6.86 69.86
N ASP A 17 -3.53 6.71 69.59
CA ASP A 17 -4.59 7.55 70.17
C ASP A 17 -4.63 7.45 71.70
N ARG A 18 -4.41 6.24 72.23
CA ARG A 18 -4.28 6.00 73.68
C ARG A 18 -3.03 6.63 74.29
N ILE A 19 -1.90 6.64 73.57
CA ILE A 19 -0.65 7.27 74.02
C ILE A 19 -0.73 8.80 73.95
N ALA A 20 -1.38 9.35 72.91
CA ALA A 20 -1.64 10.78 72.75
C ALA A 20 -2.43 11.36 73.94
N ALA A 21 -3.33 10.58 74.54
CA ALA A 21 -4.08 10.96 75.72
C ALA A 21 -3.21 11.11 76.99
N ILE A 22 -1.98 10.58 77.01
CA ILE A 22 -1.12 10.48 78.20
C ILE A 22 0.13 11.39 78.09
N PHE A 23 0.72 11.58 76.90
CA PHE A 23 1.92 12.41 76.68
C PHE A 23 1.74 13.39 75.53
N HIS A 24 1.96 14.69 75.77
CA HIS A 24 2.08 15.78 74.77
C HIS A 24 1.18 15.56 73.52
N GLY A 25 -0.13 15.45 73.78
CA GLY A 25 -1.12 14.91 72.86
C GLY A 25 -1.35 15.66 71.55
N ASP A 26 -0.66 16.78 71.33
CA ASP A 26 -0.71 17.54 70.09
C ASP A 26 0.27 17.02 69.04
N THR A 27 1.46 16.56 69.47
CA THR A 27 2.46 15.99 68.54
C THR A 27 1.98 14.64 68.00
N VAL A 28 1.44 13.78 68.88
CA VAL A 28 0.91 12.48 68.46
C VAL A 28 -0.33 12.63 67.59
N ARG A 29 -1.26 13.56 67.90
CA ARG A 29 -2.40 13.89 67.01
C ARG A 29 -1.94 14.38 65.65
N GLY A 30 -0.94 15.26 65.60
CA GLY A 30 -0.37 15.74 64.34
C GLY A 30 0.18 14.62 63.48
N LEU A 31 0.89 13.65 64.07
CA LEU A 31 1.41 12.48 63.36
C LEU A 31 0.29 11.56 62.85
N VAL A 32 -0.78 11.33 63.63
CA VAL A 32 -1.93 10.54 63.20
C VAL A 32 -2.65 11.22 62.02
N ALA A 33 -2.90 12.53 62.10
CA ALA A 33 -3.52 13.29 61.02
C ALA A 33 -2.66 13.28 59.73
N HIS A 34 -1.33 13.38 59.86
CA HIS A 34 -0.42 13.24 58.72
C HIS A 34 -0.47 11.83 58.11
N ALA A 35 -0.52 10.78 58.94
CA ALA A 35 -0.62 9.41 58.45
C ALA A 35 -1.94 9.18 57.70
N GLU A 36 -3.05 9.73 58.18
CA GLU A 36 -4.35 9.69 57.50
C GLU A 36 -4.33 10.45 56.16
N ALA A 37 -3.70 11.63 56.12
CA ALA A 37 -3.54 12.40 54.88
C ALA A 37 -2.73 11.61 53.83
N ILE A 38 -1.61 11.00 54.24
CA ILE A 38 -0.79 10.15 53.37
C ILE A 38 -1.59 8.94 52.87
N GLU A 39 -2.40 8.30 53.72
CA GLU A 39 -3.22 7.17 53.31
C GLU A 39 -4.28 7.58 52.27
N LEU A 40 -4.91 8.74 52.45
CA LEU A 40 -5.87 9.29 51.50
C LEU A 40 -5.21 9.61 50.15
N GLU A 41 -4.07 10.29 50.15
CA GLU A 41 -3.30 10.58 48.94
C GLU A 41 -2.87 9.29 48.22
N LEU A 42 -2.40 8.29 48.96
CA LEU A 42 -2.05 6.98 48.40
C LEU A 42 -3.26 6.25 47.80
N LYS A 43 -4.47 6.46 48.34
CA LYS A 43 -5.69 5.89 47.78
C LYS A 43 -6.05 6.58 46.47
N ILE A 44 -6.07 7.92 46.46
CA ILE A 44 -6.35 8.74 45.27
C ILE A 44 -5.35 8.40 44.16
N SER A 45 -4.05 8.37 44.49
CA SER A 45 -2.99 8.06 43.52
C SER A 45 -3.14 6.67 42.89
N LYS A 46 -3.64 5.66 43.63
CA LYS A 46 -3.91 4.33 43.06
C LYS A 46 -5.13 4.30 42.17
N GLU A 47 -6.16 5.06 42.50
CA GLU A 47 -7.36 5.19 41.66
C GLU A 47 -6.99 5.89 40.34
N ASP A 48 -6.21 6.97 40.40
CA ASP A 48 -5.68 7.67 39.22
C ASP A 48 -4.77 6.78 38.36
N GLU A 49 -3.89 5.98 38.99
CA GLU A 49 -3.06 4.99 38.30
C GLU A 49 -3.93 3.95 37.58
N ALA A 50 -4.93 3.38 38.25
CA ALA A 50 -5.84 2.39 37.67
C ALA A 50 -6.63 2.96 36.48
N ASP A 51 -7.10 4.20 36.59
CA ASP A 51 -7.80 4.87 35.50
C ASP A 51 -6.87 5.20 34.32
N THR A 52 -5.62 5.60 34.60
CA THR A 52 -4.60 5.82 33.58
C THR A 52 -4.26 4.53 32.84
N VAL A 53 -4.06 3.43 33.55
CA VAL A 53 -3.82 2.10 32.97
C VAL A 53 -5.01 1.67 32.09
N ARG A 54 -6.24 1.91 32.54
CA ARG A 54 -7.44 1.61 31.74
C ARG A 54 -7.49 2.42 30.45
N LYS A 55 -7.25 3.73 30.52
CA LYS A 55 -7.20 4.61 29.35
C LYS A 55 -6.09 4.19 28.39
N PHE A 56 -4.91 3.86 28.88
CA PHE A 56 -3.80 3.40 28.06
C PHE A 56 -4.12 2.07 27.37
N GLY A 57 -4.74 1.13 28.08
CA GLY A 57 -5.19 -0.14 27.49
C GLY A 57 -6.24 0.05 26.40
N GLN A 58 -7.11 1.06 26.52
CA GLN A 58 -8.07 1.40 25.46
C GLN A 58 -7.36 2.03 24.25
N LEU A 59 -6.46 2.98 24.48
CA LEU A 59 -5.67 3.60 23.41
C LEU A 59 -4.82 2.59 22.64
N ALA A 60 -4.25 1.60 23.32
CA ALA A 60 -3.51 0.52 22.66
C ALA A 60 -4.40 -0.26 21.68
N LYS A 61 -5.62 -0.64 22.11
CA LYS A 61 -6.59 -1.33 21.23
C LYS A 61 -7.04 -0.47 20.05
N ASP A 62 -7.24 0.82 20.28
CA ASP A 62 -7.65 1.73 19.21
C ASP A 62 -6.50 1.97 18.23
N ASN A 63 -5.26 2.00 18.71
CA ASN A 63 -4.07 2.06 17.86
C ASN A 63 -3.92 0.80 17.00
N ASP A 64 -4.11 -0.39 17.58
CA ASP A 64 -4.06 -1.65 16.83
C ASP A 64 -5.11 -1.66 15.71
N ARG A 65 -6.35 -1.22 16.01
CA ARG A 65 -7.42 -1.08 15.01
C ARG A 65 -7.06 -0.09 13.90
N LEU A 66 -6.42 1.03 14.25
CA LEU A 66 -5.99 2.01 13.25
C LEU A 66 -4.89 1.44 12.34
N ILE A 67 -3.96 0.67 12.90
CA ILE A 67 -2.93 -0.02 12.12
C ILE A 67 -3.59 -1.01 11.14
N ASP A 68 -4.53 -1.82 11.61
CA ASP A 68 -5.26 -2.77 10.76
C ASP A 68 -6.03 -2.06 9.64
N ASN A 69 -6.74 -0.96 9.97
CA ASN A 69 -7.46 -0.16 8.99
C ASN A 69 -6.54 0.46 7.94
N VAL A 70 -5.38 0.97 8.35
CA VAL A 70 -4.38 1.53 7.43
C VAL A 70 -3.84 0.45 6.49
N ALA A 71 -3.55 -0.74 7.02
CA ALA A 71 -3.09 -1.88 6.21
C ALA A 71 -4.16 -2.31 5.19
N GLN A 72 -5.43 -2.39 5.61
CA GLN A 72 -6.55 -2.72 4.72
C GLN A 72 -6.72 -1.67 3.62
N LEU A 73 -6.77 -0.38 3.97
CA LEU A 73 -6.90 0.70 3.00
C LEU A 73 -5.71 0.77 2.03
N ALA A 74 -4.50 0.45 2.50
CA ALA A 74 -3.33 0.36 1.62
C ALA A 74 -3.47 -0.78 0.60
N SER A 75 -4.00 -1.94 1.01
CA SER A 75 -4.29 -3.06 0.08
C SER A 75 -5.35 -2.66 -0.94
N GLU A 76 -6.49 -2.12 -0.49
CA GLU A 76 -7.58 -1.69 -1.36
C GLU A 76 -7.13 -0.58 -2.34
N LEU A 77 -6.31 0.36 -1.88
CA LEU A 77 -5.72 1.39 -2.73
C LEU A 77 -4.78 0.78 -3.77
N ASN A 78 -3.99 -0.23 -3.40
CA ASN A 78 -3.10 -0.89 -4.32
C ASN A 78 -3.89 -1.68 -5.39
N GLU A 79 -4.89 -2.45 -4.98
CA GLU A 79 -5.77 -3.19 -5.90
C GLU A 79 -6.49 -2.25 -6.87
N THR A 80 -7.02 -1.13 -6.38
CA THR A 80 -7.69 -0.14 -7.25
C THR A 80 -6.73 0.59 -8.17
N ARG A 81 -5.45 0.75 -7.80
CA ARG A 81 -4.40 1.29 -8.68
C ARG A 81 -4.00 0.28 -9.75
N GLU A 82 -3.74 -0.97 -9.36
CA GLU A 82 -3.42 -2.05 -10.31
C GLU A 82 -4.54 -2.24 -11.34
N ALA A 83 -5.81 -2.20 -10.91
CA ALA A 83 -6.96 -2.30 -11.82
C ALA A 83 -7.10 -1.11 -12.79
N LYS A 84 -6.46 0.03 -12.51
CA LYS A 84 -6.48 1.25 -13.34
C LYS A 84 -5.22 1.44 -14.18
N LYS A 85 -4.24 0.55 -14.05
CA LYS A 85 -3.04 0.61 -14.89
C LYS A 85 -3.42 0.43 -16.34
N VAL A 86 -2.73 1.18 -17.18
CA VAL A 86 -2.95 1.15 -18.63
C VAL A 86 -1.74 0.53 -19.30
N SER A 87 -1.95 -0.32 -20.30
CA SER A 87 -0.86 -0.87 -21.11
C SER A 87 -0.32 0.23 -22.03
N LEU A 88 1.00 0.46 -21.96
CA LEU A 88 1.71 1.36 -22.86
C LEU A 88 2.61 0.59 -23.82
N PRO A 89 2.77 1.05 -25.08
CA PRO A 89 3.78 0.51 -25.97
C PRO A 89 5.16 0.65 -25.35
N ARG A 90 6.01 -0.35 -25.60
CA ARG A 90 7.36 -0.44 -25.02
C ARG A 90 8.20 0.82 -25.23
N GLU A 91 8.19 1.36 -26.44
CA GLU A 91 8.96 2.57 -26.78
C GLU A 91 8.52 3.78 -25.95
N VAL A 92 7.22 3.92 -25.69
CA VAL A 92 6.67 5.02 -24.88
C VAL A 92 7.01 4.81 -23.41
N ALA A 93 6.86 3.59 -22.91
CA ALA A 93 7.21 3.23 -21.53
C ALA A 93 8.69 3.51 -21.22
N GLU A 94 9.62 3.05 -22.08
CA GLU A 94 11.06 3.27 -21.91
C GLU A 94 11.41 4.76 -21.88
N VAL A 95 10.75 5.58 -22.71
CA VAL A 95 10.97 7.03 -22.67
C VAL A 95 10.43 7.64 -21.37
N VAL A 96 9.24 7.25 -20.92
CA VAL A 96 8.66 7.73 -19.66
C VAL A 96 9.59 7.39 -18.49
N GLU A 97 10.10 6.15 -18.41
CA GLU A 97 11.09 5.77 -17.38
C GLU A 97 12.37 6.62 -17.47
N SER A 98 12.90 6.84 -18.68
CA SER A 98 14.11 7.64 -18.86
C SER A 98 13.94 9.07 -18.35
N LEU A 99 12.76 9.68 -18.54
CA LEU A 99 12.47 11.03 -18.07
C LEU A 99 12.32 11.08 -16.54
N VAL A 100 11.71 10.06 -15.94
CA VAL A 100 11.60 9.95 -14.47
C VAL A 100 12.99 9.77 -13.83
N ILE A 101 13.86 8.95 -14.41
CA ILE A 101 15.25 8.75 -13.94
C ILE A 101 16.05 10.06 -14.00
N ASP A 102 15.82 10.87 -15.03
CA ASP A 102 16.44 12.20 -15.19
C ASP A 102 15.89 13.25 -14.18
N GLY A 103 15.03 12.82 -13.24
CA GLY A 103 14.44 13.67 -12.20
C GLY A 103 13.34 14.60 -12.73
N ARG A 104 12.79 14.32 -13.91
CA ARG A 104 11.63 15.05 -14.44
C ARG A 104 10.36 14.53 -13.79
N ASP A 105 9.51 15.44 -13.33
CA ASP A 105 8.19 15.12 -12.82
C ASP A 105 7.17 14.93 -13.96
N ILE A 106 5.99 14.44 -13.59
CA ILE A 106 4.86 14.26 -14.51
C ILE A 106 4.49 15.59 -15.16
N ASP A 107 4.58 16.70 -14.41
CA ASP A 107 4.26 18.04 -14.90
C ASP A 107 5.18 18.46 -16.05
N TYR A 108 6.47 18.12 -15.99
CA TYR A 108 7.41 18.33 -17.08
C TYR A 108 7.02 17.56 -18.36
N ILE A 109 6.58 16.31 -18.21
CA ILE A 109 6.14 15.48 -19.34
C ILE A 109 4.87 16.07 -19.97
N VAL A 110 3.89 16.47 -19.13
CA VAL A 110 2.64 17.09 -19.58
C VAL A 110 2.88 18.46 -20.22
N TRP A 111 3.83 19.23 -19.71
CA TRP A 111 4.23 20.51 -20.32
C TRP A 111 4.74 20.29 -21.74
N HIS A 112 5.62 19.31 -21.97
CA HIS A 112 6.13 18.99 -23.30
C HIS A 112 5.10 18.40 -24.26
N MET A 113 4.08 17.72 -23.73
CA MET A 113 2.92 17.28 -24.53
C MET A 113 2.10 18.46 -25.05
N THR A 114 2.00 19.55 -24.28
CA THR A 114 1.10 20.69 -24.56
C THR A 114 1.81 21.92 -25.13
N ALA A 115 3.14 22.00 -24.99
CA ALA A 115 3.94 23.10 -25.50
C ALA A 115 3.87 23.18 -27.03
N TYR A 116 3.11 24.17 -27.52
CA TYR A 116 3.09 24.59 -28.92
C TYR A 116 4.44 25.25 -29.27
N GLY A 117 5.43 24.43 -29.61
CA GLY A 117 6.74 24.85 -30.05
C GLY A 117 7.22 24.02 -31.23
N ASP A 118 8.06 24.66 -32.05
CA ASP A 118 8.64 24.16 -33.29
C ASP A 118 9.18 22.73 -33.13
N ARG A 119 8.86 21.82 -34.06
CA ARG A 119 9.19 20.38 -33.93
C ARG A 119 10.70 20.11 -33.90
N HIS A 120 11.51 21.12 -34.18
CA HIS A 120 12.93 20.98 -34.51
C HIS A 120 13.88 21.16 -33.32
N CYS A 121 13.39 21.46 -32.12
CA CYS A 121 14.22 21.71 -30.94
C CYS A 121 14.00 20.73 -29.77
N TYR A 122 13.17 19.71 -29.94
CA TYR A 122 12.95 18.68 -28.92
C TYR A 122 13.83 17.45 -29.19
N SER A 123 14.32 16.82 -28.11
CA SER A 123 15.01 15.54 -28.19
C SER A 123 14.08 14.47 -28.76
N ASP A 124 14.62 13.50 -29.53
CA ASP A 124 13.87 12.38 -30.12
C ASP A 124 12.91 11.69 -29.14
N ARG A 125 13.34 11.56 -27.88
CA ARG A 125 12.53 11.05 -26.75
C ARG A 125 11.20 11.79 -26.58
N VAL A 126 11.24 13.11 -26.54
CA VAL A 126 10.04 13.95 -26.35
C VAL A 126 9.12 13.84 -27.56
N ASN A 127 9.68 13.69 -28.78
CA ASN A 127 8.88 13.49 -29.98
C ASN A 127 8.10 12.17 -29.94
N ILE A 128 8.69 11.07 -29.49
CA ILE A 128 8.00 9.77 -29.33
C ILE A 128 6.76 9.90 -28.42
N ILE A 129 6.93 10.55 -27.27
CA ILE A 129 5.81 10.81 -26.34
C ILE A 129 4.75 11.68 -27.01
N ARG A 130 5.17 12.72 -27.75
CA ARG A 130 4.25 13.67 -28.37
C ARG A 130 3.45 13.07 -29.52
N GLU A 131 4.08 12.21 -30.32
CA GLU A 131 3.44 11.44 -31.39
C GLU A 131 2.42 10.48 -30.81
N TYR A 132 2.79 9.71 -29.78
CA TYR A 132 1.83 8.84 -29.09
C TYR A 132 0.68 9.62 -28.46
N ALA A 133 0.98 10.75 -27.80
CA ALA A 133 -0.02 11.60 -27.16
C ALA A 133 -1.02 12.23 -28.15
N PHE A 134 -0.65 12.40 -29.42
CA PHE A 134 -1.54 12.97 -30.42
C PHE A 134 -2.78 12.10 -30.65
N GLU A 135 -2.61 10.77 -30.63
CA GLU A 135 -3.70 9.81 -30.81
C GLU A 135 -4.19 9.20 -29.49
N ASN A 136 -3.31 9.12 -28.48
CA ASN A 136 -3.54 8.41 -27.23
C ASN A 136 -3.31 9.30 -25.98
N GLY A 137 -3.49 10.61 -26.10
CA GLY A 137 -3.17 11.57 -25.04
C GLY A 137 -3.85 11.27 -23.70
N TRP A 138 -5.12 10.86 -23.72
CA TRP A 138 -5.84 10.48 -22.50
C TRP A 138 -5.29 9.19 -21.87
N THR A 139 -4.97 8.19 -22.69
CA THR A 139 -4.34 6.93 -22.29
C THR A 139 -2.99 7.19 -21.61
N LEU A 140 -2.18 8.07 -22.20
CA LEU A 140 -0.89 8.47 -21.66
C LEU A 140 -1.04 9.23 -20.33
N ILE A 141 -1.98 10.17 -20.22
CA ILE A 141 -2.25 10.87 -18.95
C ILE A 141 -2.71 9.87 -17.88
N SER A 142 -3.60 8.94 -18.22
CA SER A 142 -4.04 7.89 -17.29
C SER A 142 -2.89 7.00 -16.86
N ALA A 143 -1.97 6.66 -17.76
CA ALA A 143 -0.76 5.91 -17.46
C ALA A 143 0.19 6.67 -16.52
N LEU A 144 0.38 7.98 -16.73
CA LEU A 144 1.21 8.81 -15.86
C LEU A 144 0.62 8.97 -14.45
N VAL A 145 -0.71 9.04 -14.33
CA VAL A 145 -1.40 9.24 -13.05
C VAL A 145 -1.61 7.92 -12.28
N ASN A 146 -2.05 6.87 -12.96
CA ASN A 146 -2.43 5.59 -12.34
C ASN A 146 -1.33 4.53 -12.42
N GLY A 147 -0.23 4.81 -13.11
CA GLY A 147 0.79 3.83 -13.48
C GLY A 147 0.43 3.09 -14.76
N TYR A 148 1.40 2.33 -15.27
CA TYR A 148 1.25 1.58 -16.51
C TYR A 148 1.88 0.19 -16.42
N THR A 149 1.47 -0.66 -17.35
CA THR A 149 2.15 -1.92 -17.69
C THR A 149 2.77 -1.79 -19.06
N VAL A 150 3.91 -2.43 -19.30
CA VAL A 150 4.50 -2.48 -20.64
C VAL A 150 3.74 -3.52 -21.46
N GLU A 151 3.30 -3.14 -22.65
CA GLU A 151 2.70 -4.06 -23.59
C GLU A 151 3.70 -5.18 -23.92
N GLU A 152 3.36 -6.42 -23.59
CA GLU A 152 4.18 -7.57 -23.97
C GLU A 152 4.16 -7.68 -25.49
N PRO A 153 5.34 -7.88 -26.14
CA PRO A 153 5.35 -8.08 -27.58
C PRO A 153 4.47 -9.29 -27.91
N PRO A 154 3.68 -9.23 -29.02
CA PRO A 154 2.80 -10.33 -29.41
C PRO A 154 3.62 -11.61 -29.46
N SER A 155 3.09 -12.67 -28.84
CA SER A 155 3.80 -13.92 -28.73
C SER A 155 4.15 -14.45 -30.12
N THR A 156 5.15 -15.33 -30.21
CA THR A 156 5.47 -15.98 -31.50
C THR A 156 4.24 -16.70 -32.06
N GLU A 157 3.37 -17.25 -31.21
CA GLU A 157 2.09 -17.81 -31.63
C GLU A 157 1.15 -16.75 -32.20
N ASP A 158 1.00 -15.59 -31.57
CA ASP A 158 0.14 -14.52 -32.08
C ASP A 158 0.65 -14.02 -33.45
N LYS A 159 1.96 -13.87 -33.60
CA LYS A 159 2.58 -13.50 -34.89
C LYS A 159 2.30 -14.54 -35.97
N ILE A 160 2.42 -15.84 -35.63
CA ILE A 160 2.13 -16.93 -36.57
C ILE A 160 0.64 -16.94 -36.92
N VAL A 161 -0.26 -16.81 -35.94
CA VAL A 161 -1.71 -16.75 -36.15
C VAL A 161 -2.10 -15.57 -37.02
N THR A 162 -1.58 -14.37 -36.76
CA THR A 162 -1.84 -13.18 -37.59
C THR A 162 -1.32 -13.37 -39.01
N SER A 163 -0.10 -13.89 -39.18
CA SER A 163 0.46 -14.16 -40.51
C SER A 163 -0.32 -15.22 -41.28
N LEU A 164 -0.78 -16.29 -40.62
CA LEU A 164 -1.61 -17.33 -41.23
C LEU A 164 -3.00 -16.80 -41.58
N THR A 165 -3.60 -15.99 -40.71
CA THR A 165 -4.91 -15.37 -40.96
C THR A 165 -4.83 -14.49 -42.20
N GLN A 166 -3.83 -13.60 -42.28
CA GLN A 166 -3.58 -12.75 -43.43
C GLN A 166 -3.38 -13.57 -44.72
N ALA A 167 -2.55 -14.61 -44.66
CA ALA A 167 -2.27 -15.47 -45.83
C ALA A 167 -3.53 -16.23 -46.31
N LEU A 168 -4.36 -16.72 -45.38
CA LEU A 168 -5.60 -17.42 -45.69
C LEU A 168 -6.67 -16.47 -46.28
N GLU A 169 -6.72 -15.22 -45.80
CA GLU A 169 -7.58 -14.17 -46.35
C GLU A 169 -7.14 -13.73 -47.75
N ASP A 170 -5.83 -13.52 -47.96
CA ASP A 170 -5.25 -13.18 -49.26
C ASP A 170 -5.48 -14.29 -50.30
N MET A 171 -5.40 -15.54 -49.86
CA MET A 171 -5.71 -16.72 -50.68
C MET A 171 -7.22 -16.92 -50.91
N ARG A 172 -8.08 -16.13 -50.27
CA ARG A 172 -9.55 -16.25 -50.30
C ARG A 172 -10.01 -17.68 -50.03
N VAL A 173 -9.44 -18.32 -49.02
CA VAL A 173 -9.81 -19.69 -48.67
C VAL A 173 -11.25 -19.70 -48.19
N GLU A 174 -12.15 -20.25 -49.01
CA GLU A 174 -13.52 -20.51 -48.62
C GLU A 174 -13.54 -21.70 -47.67
N SER A 175 -13.49 -21.39 -46.38
CA SER A 175 -13.56 -22.36 -45.30
C SER A 175 -14.94 -22.28 -44.62
N PRO A 176 -15.59 -23.42 -44.29
CA PRO A 176 -16.79 -23.44 -43.48
C PRO A 176 -16.53 -23.00 -42.02
N VAL A 177 -15.25 -22.87 -41.63
CA VAL A 177 -14.80 -22.41 -40.31
C VAL A 177 -14.18 -21.02 -40.44
N PRO A 178 -14.44 -20.07 -39.51
CA PRO A 178 -13.81 -18.75 -39.53
C PRO A 178 -12.29 -18.81 -39.65
N VAL A 179 -11.72 -17.96 -40.51
CA VAL A 179 -10.30 -17.98 -40.90
C VAL A 179 -9.38 -17.86 -39.68
N GLU A 180 -9.73 -17.03 -38.72
CA GLU A 180 -8.97 -16.88 -37.46
C GLU A 180 -8.90 -18.19 -36.65
N ARG A 181 -10.00 -18.96 -36.64
CA ARG A 181 -10.07 -20.24 -35.93
C ARG A 181 -9.28 -21.32 -36.68
N LEU A 182 -9.27 -21.27 -38.01
CA LEU A 182 -8.45 -22.13 -38.85
C LEU A 182 -6.95 -21.85 -38.66
N ALA A 183 -6.56 -20.58 -38.61
CA ALA A 183 -5.18 -20.16 -38.34
C ALA A 183 -4.67 -20.64 -36.98
N LYS A 184 -5.51 -20.57 -35.93
CA LYS A 184 -5.19 -21.10 -34.59
C LYS A 184 -4.95 -22.61 -34.60
N VAL A 185 -5.81 -23.38 -35.27
CA VAL A 185 -5.66 -24.84 -35.38
C VAL A 185 -4.39 -25.22 -36.14
N LEU A 186 -4.11 -24.54 -37.26
CA LEU A 186 -2.90 -24.77 -38.05
C LEU A 186 -1.63 -24.43 -37.27
N THR A 187 -1.64 -23.33 -36.50
CA THR A 187 -0.53 -22.95 -35.63
C THR A 187 -0.24 -24.03 -34.58
N HIS A 188 -1.29 -24.63 -34.01
CA HIS A 188 -1.15 -25.71 -33.03
C HIS A 188 -0.58 -26.99 -33.66
N ALA A 189 -1.07 -27.37 -34.85
CA ALA A 189 -0.55 -28.53 -35.58
C ALA A 189 0.92 -28.35 -35.99
N ILE A 190 1.32 -27.15 -36.43
CA ILE A 190 2.73 -26.82 -36.75
C ILE A 190 3.61 -26.97 -35.50
N ARG A 191 3.10 -26.56 -34.33
CA ARG A 191 3.83 -26.68 -33.07
C ARG A 191 4.04 -28.13 -32.64
N GLU A 192 3.03 -29.00 -32.80
CA GLU A 192 3.15 -30.42 -32.49
C GLU A 192 4.23 -31.08 -33.35
N VAL A 193 4.20 -30.85 -34.67
CA VAL A 193 5.20 -31.40 -35.60
C VAL A 193 6.62 -30.90 -35.29
N LEU A 194 6.79 -29.59 -35.04
CA LEU A 194 8.10 -29.03 -34.67
C LEU A 194 8.59 -29.47 -33.28
N ALA A 195 7.70 -29.90 -32.40
CA ALA A 195 8.06 -30.43 -31.09
C ALA A 195 8.50 -31.89 -31.18
N GLU A 196 7.90 -32.68 -32.08
CA GLU A 196 8.28 -34.06 -32.38
C GLU A 196 9.68 -34.12 -33.02
N ASP A 197 9.97 -33.27 -34.01
CA ASP A 197 11.28 -33.21 -34.69
C ASP A 197 12.45 -32.90 -33.73
N ARG A 198 12.18 -32.20 -32.61
CA ARG A 198 13.21 -31.89 -31.59
C ARG A 198 13.47 -33.01 -30.59
N GLN A 199 12.63 -34.04 -30.55
CA GLN A 199 12.85 -35.21 -29.67
C GLN A 199 13.62 -36.33 -30.38
N GLU A 200 13.80 -36.24 -31.70
CA GLU A 200 14.53 -37.23 -32.51
C GLU A 200 16.00 -36.86 -32.76
N GLU A 201 16.47 -35.67 -32.34
CA GLU A 201 17.88 -35.26 -32.29
C GLU A 201 18.55 -35.56 -30.94
#